data_AF-A0A961FKK4-F1
#
_entry.id   AF-A0A961FKK4-F1
#
_cell.length_a   1.000
_cell.length_b   1.000
_cell.length_c   1.000
_cell.angle_alpha   90.00
_cell.angle_beta   90.00
_cell.angle_gamma   90.00
#
_symmetry.space_group_name_H-M   'P 1'
#
loop_
_entity.id
_entity.type
_entity.pdbx_description
1 polymer ?
#
loop_
_entity_poly.entity_id
_entity_poly.type
_entity_poly.pdbx_seq_one_letter_code
_entity_poly.pdbx_strand_id
1 'polypeptide(L)'
;MGLQTDNAGNFYYAKSGRHALDSVVPQHGTLLKVSADGSTTEILATGFRAANGVNLNDDGSFFVTDQEGFWTPKNRINRVKPGGFYGNMFGYTSVTDESDSAMEQPMVWITNVKDRSPAELVWIPPNTWGPLGGSLLNLSYGTGRIFIVPHEEIHGQWQGAVCELPMPALATGIMRGRFGSDGALYTCGMFAWAGNATSPGGFHRIRATGRPARLPIALQASQGRLRVTFSDPVTDTQSSIKVWTLKRTKNYGSQHYDEHALTIREVKLSDDHRTVTLDIPDLAPTQCYELIIGDRNLHGTLHQLAQP
;
A
#
# COMPACT_ATOMS: atom_id res chain seq x y z
N MET A 1 6.07 15.05 -3.75
CA MET A 1 4.84 14.56 -3.09
C MET A 1 3.66 14.77 -4.04
N GLY A 2 2.64 13.91 -4.01
CA GLY A 2 1.46 14.02 -4.87
C GLY A 2 0.59 15.23 -4.52
N LEU A 3 -0.18 15.73 -5.49
CA LEU A 3 -1.17 16.79 -5.32
C LEU A 3 -2.51 16.26 -5.84
N GLN A 4 -3.51 16.23 -4.95
CA GLN A 4 -4.88 15.83 -5.26
C GLN A 4 -5.79 17.05 -5.19
N THR A 5 -6.94 16.98 -5.87
CA THR A 5 -7.96 18.02 -5.86
C THR A 5 -9.34 17.41 -5.68
N ASP A 6 -10.23 18.10 -4.97
CA ASP A 6 -11.66 17.74 -4.93
C ASP A 6 -12.48 18.57 -5.93
N ASN A 7 -13.78 18.28 -6.01
CA ASN A 7 -14.71 19.00 -6.88
C ASN A 7 -14.97 20.46 -6.44
N ALA A 8 -14.61 20.83 -5.20
CA ALA A 8 -14.69 22.20 -4.72
C ALA A 8 -13.41 23.00 -5.04
N GLY A 9 -12.41 22.37 -5.67
CA GLY A 9 -11.14 22.98 -6.04
C GLY A 9 -10.11 23.03 -4.91
N ASN A 10 -10.37 22.40 -3.75
CA ASN A 10 -9.38 22.34 -2.68
C ASN A 10 -8.22 21.43 -3.07
N PHE A 11 -7.02 21.75 -2.60
CA PHE A 11 -5.81 20.98 -2.85
C PHE A 11 -5.42 20.13 -1.64
N TYR A 12 -4.92 18.92 -1.88
CA TYR A 12 -4.51 18.00 -0.83
C TYR A 12 -3.12 17.45 -1.12
N TYR A 13 -2.24 17.49 -0.13
CA TYR A 13 -0.91 16.91 -0.21
C TYR A 13 -0.40 16.53 1.18
N ALA A 14 0.48 15.55 1.23
CA ALA A 14 1.24 15.24 2.44
C ALA A 14 2.56 16.01 2.41
N LYS A 15 3.00 16.54 3.55
CA LYS A 15 4.36 17.06 3.76
C LYS A 15 5.11 16.14 4.71
N SER A 16 6.20 15.56 4.21
CA SER A 16 7.09 14.71 5.01
C SER A 16 7.63 15.41 6.25
N GLY A 17 7.95 14.61 7.26
CA GLY A 17 8.74 15.05 8.41
C GLY A 17 10.18 15.37 8.01
N ARG A 18 10.94 15.89 8.97
CA ARG A 18 12.39 16.06 8.77
C ARG A 18 13.07 14.72 8.96
N HIS A 19 14.14 14.49 8.19
CA HIS A 19 14.90 13.26 8.30
C HIS A 19 15.58 13.18 9.68
N ALA A 20 15.10 12.28 10.55
CA ALA A 20 15.65 12.03 11.89
C ALA A 20 15.63 13.21 12.87
N LEU A 21 14.77 14.21 12.66
CA LEU A 21 14.75 15.45 13.45
C LEU A 21 13.31 15.86 13.74
N ASP A 22 13.10 16.49 14.90
CA ASP A 22 11.81 17.01 15.30
C ASP A 22 11.29 18.09 14.35
N SER A 23 9.96 18.19 14.30
CA SER A 23 9.25 19.24 13.58
C SER A 23 9.64 20.64 14.08
N VAL A 24 9.66 21.61 13.16
CA VAL A 24 9.94 23.03 13.47
C VAL A 24 8.87 23.95 12.90
N VAL A 25 7.93 23.38 12.12
CA VAL A 25 6.72 24.05 11.63
C VAL A 25 5.58 23.04 11.66
N PRO A 26 4.32 23.49 11.82
CA PRO A 26 3.16 22.61 11.94
C PRO A 26 2.97 21.61 10.79
N GLN A 27 3.47 21.93 9.59
CA GLN A 27 3.25 21.10 8.41
C GLN A 27 4.16 19.87 8.34
N HIS A 28 5.24 19.77 9.13
CA HIS A 28 6.14 18.61 9.03
C HIS A 28 5.46 17.32 9.47
N GLY A 29 5.45 16.31 8.60
CA GLY A 29 4.87 14.99 8.89
C GLY A 29 3.35 14.99 8.92
N THR A 30 2.71 15.79 8.05
CA THR A 30 1.25 15.99 8.06
C THR A 30 0.61 15.78 6.69
N LEU A 31 -0.69 15.43 6.68
CA LEU A 31 -1.57 15.54 5.52
C LEU A 31 -2.32 16.87 5.61
N LEU A 32 -2.35 17.62 4.51
CA LEU A 32 -2.82 19.00 4.48
C LEU A 32 -3.95 19.16 3.46
N LYS A 33 -4.90 20.03 3.77
CA LYS A 33 -5.89 20.59 2.86
C LYS A 33 -5.62 22.09 2.70
N VAL A 34 -5.61 22.56 1.47
CA VAL A 34 -5.49 23.99 1.13
C VAL A 34 -6.77 24.40 0.43
N SER A 35 -7.37 25.53 0.83
CA SER A 35 -8.58 26.04 0.18
C SER A 35 -8.35 26.34 -1.30
N ALA A 36 -9.40 26.31 -2.11
CA ALA A 36 -9.31 26.51 -3.55
C ALA A 36 -8.61 27.83 -3.97
N ASP A 37 -8.76 28.87 -3.16
CA ASP A 37 -8.13 30.19 -3.32
C ASP A 37 -6.73 30.30 -2.70
N GLY A 38 -6.26 29.25 -2.02
CA GLY A 38 -4.97 29.21 -1.33
C GLY A 38 -4.90 30.00 -0.02
N SER A 39 -6.00 30.58 0.45
CA SER A 39 -6.00 31.50 1.60
C SER A 39 -5.87 30.78 2.96
N THR A 40 -6.25 29.51 3.04
CA THR A 40 -6.20 28.72 4.28
C THR A 40 -5.53 27.37 4.07
N THR A 41 -4.90 26.86 5.13
CA THR A 41 -4.34 25.51 5.19
C THR A 41 -4.76 24.83 6.49
N GLU A 42 -5.34 23.65 6.36
CA GLU A 42 -5.79 22.80 7.46
C GLU A 42 -4.91 21.54 7.53
N ILE A 43 -4.50 21.14 8.75
CA ILE A 43 -3.84 19.86 9.00
C ILE A 43 -4.92 18.82 9.22
N LEU A 44 -5.04 17.86 8.29
CA LEU A 44 -6.01 16.78 8.37
C LEU A 44 -5.51 15.61 9.22
N ALA A 45 -4.23 15.26 9.14
CA ALA A 45 -3.67 14.13 9.87
C ALA A 45 -2.17 14.33 10.14
N THR A 46 -1.64 13.62 11.13
CA THR A 46 -0.25 13.77 11.60
C THR A 46 0.49 12.43 11.67
N GLY A 47 1.80 12.45 11.91
CA GLY A 47 2.58 11.24 12.16
C GLY A 47 3.11 10.54 10.91
N PHE A 48 3.35 11.27 9.82
CA PHE A 48 4.02 10.73 8.63
C PHE A 48 5.51 11.04 8.63
N ARG A 49 6.34 10.10 8.18
CA ARG A 49 7.79 10.29 8.07
C ARG A 49 8.20 10.88 6.73
N ALA A 50 8.01 10.11 5.67
CA ALA A 50 8.48 10.34 4.31
C ALA A 50 7.36 9.97 3.33
N ALA A 51 6.21 10.62 3.49
CA ALA A 51 5.04 10.39 2.65
C ALA A 51 5.31 10.78 1.20
N ASN A 52 4.99 9.87 0.26
CA ASN A 52 5.27 10.09 -1.16
C ASN A 52 4.00 10.08 -2.01
N GLY A 53 3.09 9.16 -1.73
CA GLY A 53 1.80 9.03 -2.39
C GLY A 53 0.67 9.58 -1.55
N VAL A 54 -0.24 10.29 -2.20
CA VAL A 54 -1.55 10.68 -1.65
C VAL A 54 -2.59 10.38 -2.72
N ASN A 55 -3.66 9.70 -2.35
CA ASN A 55 -4.83 9.44 -3.17
C ASN A 55 -6.06 9.87 -2.38
N LEU A 56 -6.84 10.81 -2.90
CA LEU A 56 -8.13 11.21 -2.34
C LEU A 56 -9.22 10.30 -2.90
N ASN A 57 -10.10 9.80 -2.03
CA ASN A 57 -11.24 8.96 -2.41
C ASN A 57 -12.53 9.76 -2.37
N ASP A 58 -13.56 9.26 -3.05
CA ASP A 58 -14.87 9.91 -3.17
C ASP A 58 -15.59 10.07 -1.81
N ASP A 59 -15.30 9.19 -0.84
CA ASP A 59 -15.82 9.27 0.53
C ASP A 59 -15.06 10.28 1.42
N GLY A 60 -14.11 11.04 0.85
CA GLY A 60 -13.32 12.05 1.55
C GLY A 60 -12.14 11.51 2.37
N SER A 61 -11.95 10.19 2.38
CA SER A 61 -10.78 9.56 2.99
C SER A 61 -9.59 9.52 2.03
N PHE A 62 -8.42 9.13 2.52
CA PHE A 62 -7.20 9.09 1.71
C PHE A 62 -6.53 7.73 1.76
N PHE A 63 -5.78 7.40 0.70
CA PHE A 63 -4.63 6.52 0.85
C PHE A 63 -3.34 7.32 0.86
N VAL A 64 -2.46 7.02 1.81
CA VAL A 64 -1.14 7.66 1.91
C VAL A 64 -0.07 6.59 2.04
N THR A 65 0.92 6.62 1.15
CA THR A 65 2.13 5.80 1.31
C THR A 65 3.17 6.53 2.13
N ASP A 66 3.82 5.80 3.03
CA ASP A 66 4.90 6.32 3.85
C ASP A 66 6.08 5.34 3.87
N GLN A 67 7.31 5.86 3.98
CA GLN A 67 8.52 5.07 3.76
C GLN A 67 9.26 4.71 5.04
N GLU A 68 9.91 3.54 5.03
CA GLU A 68 10.72 2.95 6.11
C GLU A 68 11.78 3.92 6.65
N GLY A 69 11.84 4.06 7.98
CA GLY A 69 12.96 4.66 8.72
C GLY A 69 12.59 4.95 10.17
N PHE A 70 13.02 6.10 10.69
CA PHE A 70 12.75 6.52 12.08
C PHE A 70 11.25 6.50 12.39
N TRP A 71 10.83 5.77 13.42
CA TRP A 71 9.42 5.58 13.80
C TRP A 71 8.52 4.94 12.74
N THR A 72 9.10 4.39 11.68
CA THR A 72 8.36 3.78 10.56
C THR A 72 9.05 2.46 10.20
N PRO A 73 8.66 1.32 10.82
CA PRO A 73 9.41 0.06 10.77
C PRO A 73 9.71 -0.45 9.37
N LYS A 74 8.74 -0.31 8.47
CA LYS A 74 8.78 -0.66 7.04
C LYS A 74 7.96 0.35 6.25
N ASN A 75 8.01 0.25 4.92
CA ASN A 75 7.12 1.03 4.08
C ASN A 75 5.66 0.64 4.38
N ARG A 76 4.71 1.54 4.12
CA ARG A 76 3.31 1.28 4.47
C ARG A 76 2.34 1.97 3.51
N ILE A 77 1.18 1.34 3.33
CA ILE A 77 -0.03 1.96 2.78
C ILE A 77 -0.97 2.22 3.95
N ASN A 78 -1.42 3.47 4.08
CA ASN A 78 -2.38 3.88 5.11
C ASN A 78 -3.74 4.16 4.51
N ARG A 79 -4.80 3.71 5.17
CA ARG A 79 -6.14 4.27 5.03
C ARG A 79 -6.25 5.45 6.00
N VAL A 80 -6.27 6.67 5.48
CA VAL A 80 -6.18 7.89 6.29
C VAL A 80 -7.53 8.57 6.43
N LYS A 81 -7.88 8.91 7.68
CA LYS A 81 -9.05 9.71 8.05
C LYS A 81 -8.60 10.99 8.78
N PRO A 82 -9.30 12.12 8.64
CA PRO A 82 -9.00 13.32 9.39
C PRO A 82 -8.97 13.08 10.91
N GLY A 83 -8.04 13.72 11.60
CA GLY A 83 -7.76 13.55 13.03
C GLY A 83 -6.78 12.43 13.38
N GLY A 84 -6.46 11.53 12.44
CA GLY A 84 -5.60 10.37 12.71
C GLY A 84 -4.12 10.71 12.95
N PHE A 85 -3.47 9.89 13.78
CA PHE A 85 -2.01 9.89 13.98
C PHE A 85 -1.40 8.60 13.43
N TYR A 86 -0.41 8.72 12.54
CA TYR A 86 0.16 7.59 11.80
C TYR A 86 1.54 7.16 12.30
N GLY A 87 1.91 7.52 13.53
CA GLY A 87 2.94 6.80 14.30
C GLY A 87 4.36 7.36 14.25
N ASN A 88 4.68 8.33 13.37
CA ASN A 88 5.97 9.01 13.40
C ASN A 88 6.01 10.11 14.48
N MET A 89 6.87 9.94 15.49
CA MET A 89 6.97 10.87 16.63
C MET A 89 7.79 12.14 16.35
N PHE A 90 8.54 12.19 15.24
CA PHE A 90 9.33 13.37 14.86
C PHE A 90 8.53 14.37 14.00
N GLY A 91 7.34 13.99 13.54
CA GLY A 91 6.38 14.88 12.89
C GLY A 91 5.76 15.88 13.87
N TYR A 92 5.02 16.85 13.34
CA TYR A 92 4.19 17.73 14.14
C TYR A 92 2.99 16.95 14.67
N THR A 93 2.96 16.72 15.97
CA THR A 93 1.89 15.99 16.65
C THR A 93 1.85 16.39 18.13
N SER A 94 0.68 16.29 18.74
CA SER A 94 0.53 16.38 20.20
C SER A 94 0.60 15.01 20.89
N VAL A 95 0.68 13.91 20.12
CA VAL A 95 0.75 12.54 20.65
C VAL A 95 2.14 12.30 21.23
N THR A 96 2.19 11.89 22.50
CA THR A 96 3.43 11.53 23.21
C THR A 96 3.52 10.04 23.53
N ASP A 97 2.42 9.29 23.38
CA ASP A 97 2.42 7.84 23.60
C ASP A 97 3.11 7.14 22.43
N GLU A 98 4.21 6.46 22.74
CA GLU A 98 5.00 5.71 21.77
C GLU A 98 4.48 4.27 21.58
N SER A 99 3.37 3.87 22.18
CA SER A 99 2.76 2.56 22.00
C SER A 99 2.17 2.38 20.59
N ASP A 100 2.15 1.15 20.06
CA ASP A 100 1.54 0.89 18.75
C ASP A 100 0.03 1.13 18.75
N SER A 101 -0.64 1.00 19.90
CA SER A 101 -2.05 1.37 20.06
C SER A 101 -2.33 2.86 19.92
N ALA A 102 -1.32 3.72 20.05
CA ALA A 102 -1.49 5.17 19.90
C ALA A 102 -1.58 5.62 18.44
N MET A 103 -1.19 4.76 17.48
CA MET A 103 -1.25 5.08 16.05
C MET A 103 -2.36 4.32 15.33
N GLU A 104 -2.87 4.94 14.28
CA GLU A 104 -3.66 4.28 13.26
C GLU A 104 -2.79 3.24 12.52
N GLN A 105 -3.23 1.99 12.57
CA GLN A 105 -2.52 0.88 11.95
C GLN A 105 -2.59 0.99 10.41
N PRO A 106 -1.48 0.75 9.70
CA PRO A 106 -1.51 0.80 8.24
C PRO A 106 -2.33 -0.35 7.67
N MET A 107 -2.94 -0.13 6.51
CA MET A 107 -3.63 -1.19 5.77
C MET A 107 -2.65 -2.30 5.35
N VAL A 108 -1.44 -1.91 4.92
CA VAL A 108 -0.40 -2.85 4.49
C VAL A 108 0.97 -2.36 4.95
N TRP A 109 1.72 -3.21 5.64
CA TRP A 109 3.17 -3.08 5.77
C TRP A 109 3.85 -3.72 4.55
N ILE A 110 4.76 -2.96 3.92
CA ILE A 110 5.49 -3.38 2.73
C ILE A 110 6.98 -3.43 3.06
N THR A 111 7.57 -4.62 3.00
CA THR A 111 9.01 -4.76 3.23
C THR A 111 9.79 -4.12 2.10
N ASN A 112 10.95 -3.55 2.42
CA ASN A 112 11.82 -2.87 1.46
C ASN A 112 12.37 -3.82 0.36
N VAL A 113 12.43 -5.13 0.63
CA VAL A 113 12.71 -6.17 -0.37
C VAL A 113 11.61 -6.24 -1.44
N LYS A 114 10.34 -6.08 -1.03
CA LYS A 114 9.18 -6.11 -1.93
C LYS A 114 9.04 -4.83 -2.73
N ASP A 115 8.97 -3.71 -2.03
CA ASP A 115 8.99 -2.38 -2.61
C ASP A 115 9.86 -1.49 -1.74
N ARG A 116 10.95 -1.00 -2.31
CA ARG A 116 11.92 -0.14 -1.60
C ARG A 116 11.35 1.22 -1.26
N SER A 117 10.46 1.75 -2.08
CA SER A 117 9.98 3.13 -1.95
C SER A 117 8.65 3.28 -2.70
N PRO A 118 7.52 2.98 -2.04
CA PRO A 118 6.20 3.15 -2.62
C PRO A 118 5.90 4.64 -2.86
N ALA A 119 4.99 4.88 -3.79
CA ALA A 119 4.62 6.19 -4.27
C ALA A 119 3.10 6.35 -4.33
N GLU A 120 2.57 7.06 -5.33
CA GLU A 120 1.13 7.33 -5.44
C GLU A 120 0.32 6.03 -5.59
N LEU A 121 -0.85 5.99 -4.93
CA LEU A 121 -1.86 4.99 -5.22
C LEU A 121 -2.86 5.53 -6.23
N VAL A 122 -3.32 4.66 -7.11
CA VAL A 122 -4.24 5.02 -8.19
C VAL A 122 -5.28 3.92 -8.35
N TRP A 123 -6.55 4.29 -8.34
CA TRP A 123 -7.63 3.38 -8.72
C TRP A 123 -7.62 3.14 -10.22
N ILE A 124 -7.76 1.88 -10.63
CA ILE A 124 -8.10 1.55 -12.00
C ILE A 124 -9.57 1.96 -12.20
N PRO A 125 -9.89 2.83 -13.18
CA PRO A 125 -11.28 3.22 -13.41
C PRO A 125 -12.17 2.00 -13.65
N PRO A 126 -13.42 2.02 -13.18
CA PRO A 126 -14.39 0.98 -13.52
C PRO A 126 -14.46 0.77 -15.04
N ASN A 127 -14.70 -0.47 -15.47
CA ASN A 127 -14.77 -0.86 -16.88
C ASN A 127 -13.47 -0.64 -17.69
N THR A 128 -12.36 -0.32 -17.03
CA THR A 128 -11.02 -0.23 -17.65
C THR A 128 -10.17 -1.43 -17.25
N TRP A 129 -9.37 -1.95 -18.17
CA TRP A 129 -8.49 -3.12 -17.96
C TRP A 129 -9.22 -4.41 -17.56
N GLY A 130 -10.47 -4.57 -17.97
CA GLY A 130 -11.23 -5.82 -17.79
C GLY A 130 -11.45 -6.15 -16.30
N PRO A 131 -11.14 -7.38 -15.84
CA PRO A 131 -11.36 -7.80 -14.45
C PRO A 131 -10.57 -7.00 -13.39
N LEU A 132 -9.61 -6.17 -13.81
CA LEU A 132 -8.85 -5.31 -12.89
C LEU A 132 -9.54 -3.97 -12.62
N GLY A 133 -10.60 -3.62 -13.37
CA GLY A 133 -11.35 -2.39 -13.17
C GLY A 133 -11.86 -2.27 -11.73
N GLY A 134 -11.65 -1.11 -11.10
CA GLY A 134 -11.96 -0.89 -9.68
C GLY A 134 -10.89 -1.40 -8.70
N SER A 135 -9.80 -2.03 -9.16
CA SER A 135 -8.70 -2.41 -8.27
C SER A 135 -7.80 -1.21 -7.95
N LEU A 136 -7.16 -1.25 -6.78
CA LEU A 136 -6.19 -0.25 -6.35
C LEU A 136 -4.79 -0.64 -6.82
N LEU A 137 -4.04 0.34 -7.35
CA LEU A 137 -2.63 0.19 -7.70
C LEU A 137 -1.75 0.99 -6.74
N ASN A 138 -0.57 0.45 -6.44
CA ASN A 138 0.53 1.17 -5.78
C ASN A 138 1.69 1.30 -6.78
N LEU A 139 2.11 2.54 -7.05
CA LEU A 139 3.28 2.83 -7.88
C LEU A 139 4.56 2.77 -7.03
N SER A 140 5.69 2.42 -7.63
CA SER A 140 6.97 2.38 -6.93
C SER A 140 8.03 3.28 -7.56
N TYR A 141 8.49 4.25 -6.78
CA TYR A 141 9.71 5.00 -7.09
C TYR A 141 10.93 4.09 -6.96
N GLY A 142 10.93 3.22 -5.95
CA GLY A 142 12.09 2.40 -5.60
C GLY A 142 12.42 1.35 -6.66
N THR A 143 11.41 0.73 -7.26
CA THR A 143 11.59 -0.45 -8.12
C THR A 143 11.21 -0.21 -9.57
N GLY A 144 10.51 0.88 -9.90
CA GLY A 144 9.93 1.10 -11.23
C GLY A 144 8.81 0.09 -11.55
N ARG A 145 8.31 -0.66 -10.56
CA ARG A 145 7.18 -1.58 -10.70
C ARG A 145 5.87 -0.93 -10.30
N ILE A 146 4.79 -1.62 -10.64
CA ILE A 146 3.42 -1.34 -10.20
C ILE A 146 2.94 -2.58 -9.47
N PHE A 147 2.20 -2.37 -8.39
CA PHE A 147 1.61 -3.43 -7.59
C PHE A 147 0.10 -3.29 -7.58
N ILE A 148 -0.63 -4.39 -7.71
CA ILE A 148 -2.05 -4.44 -7.36
C ILE A 148 -2.18 -4.60 -5.85
N VAL A 149 -3.23 -4.01 -5.27
CA VAL A 149 -3.44 -3.94 -3.83
C VAL A 149 -4.78 -4.60 -3.47
N PRO A 150 -4.87 -5.94 -3.41
CA PRO A 150 -6.06 -6.61 -2.88
C PRO A 150 -6.22 -6.27 -1.39
N HIS A 151 -7.45 -5.95 -0.98
CA HIS A 151 -7.74 -5.47 0.37
C HIS A 151 -9.15 -5.85 0.79
N GLU A 152 -9.39 -5.75 2.10
CA GLU A 152 -10.69 -5.92 2.74
C GLU A 152 -10.84 -4.98 3.94
N GLU A 153 -12.07 -4.82 4.40
CA GLU A 153 -12.40 -4.10 5.63
C GLU A 153 -13.20 -5.02 6.55
N ILE A 154 -12.70 -5.25 7.77
CA ILE A 154 -13.36 -6.05 8.80
C ILE A 154 -13.59 -5.15 10.01
N HIS A 155 -14.86 -4.95 10.39
CA HIS A 155 -15.27 -4.07 11.50
C HIS A 155 -14.62 -2.66 11.48
N GLY A 156 -14.47 -2.06 10.29
CA GLY A 156 -13.85 -0.74 10.14
C GLY A 156 -12.32 -0.75 10.04
N GLN A 157 -11.67 -1.89 10.24
CA GLN A 157 -10.22 -2.06 10.10
C GLN A 157 -9.87 -2.53 8.70
N TRP A 158 -9.10 -1.71 7.98
CA TRP A 158 -8.59 -2.04 6.65
C TRP A 158 -7.33 -2.89 6.74
N GLN A 159 -7.23 -3.90 5.88
CA GLN A 159 -6.07 -4.76 5.74
C GLN A 159 -5.93 -5.26 4.29
N GLY A 160 -4.76 -5.77 3.91
CA GLY A 160 -4.56 -6.21 2.53
C GLY A 160 -3.13 -6.65 2.21
N ALA A 161 -2.81 -6.66 0.92
CA ALA A 161 -1.50 -7.05 0.40
C ALA A 161 -1.08 -6.21 -0.80
N VAL A 162 0.17 -6.37 -1.23
CA VAL A 162 0.68 -5.91 -2.52
C VAL A 162 1.19 -7.10 -3.34
N CYS A 163 0.92 -7.10 -4.65
CA CYS A 163 1.42 -8.09 -5.61
C CYS A 163 1.83 -7.40 -6.92
N GLU A 164 3.01 -7.70 -7.46
CA GLU A 164 3.52 -7.08 -8.68
C GLU A 164 2.64 -7.39 -9.89
N LEU A 165 2.43 -6.39 -10.75
CA LEU A 165 1.90 -6.64 -12.09
C LEU A 165 2.87 -7.56 -12.87
N PRO A 166 2.36 -8.49 -13.72
CA PRO A 166 3.17 -9.38 -14.54
C PRO A 166 3.82 -8.66 -15.73
N MET A 167 4.66 -7.67 -15.45
CA MET A 167 5.38 -6.89 -16.44
C MET A 167 6.80 -6.57 -15.96
N PRO A 168 7.73 -6.28 -16.88
CA PRO A 168 9.04 -5.78 -16.53
C PRO A 168 8.96 -4.49 -15.72
N ALA A 169 9.96 -4.25 -14.86
CA ALA A 169 10.14 -2.95 -14.25
C ALA A 169 10.40 -1.88 -15.33
N LEU A 170 9.95 -0.67 -15.07
CA LEU A 170 10.23 0.49 -15.91
C LEU A 170 11.68 0.97 -15.68
N ALA A 171 12.20 1.73 -16.64
CA ALA A 171 13.59 2.17 -16.63
C ALA A 171 13.92 3.18 -15.51
N THR A 172 12.91 3.89 -15.01
CA THR A 172 13.03 4.83 -13.88
C THR A 172 11.96 4.54 -12.83
N GLY A 173 12.19 5.02 -11.61
CA GLY A 173 11.18 5.05 -10.56
C GLY A 173 9.96 5.86 -11.00
N ILE A 174 8.76 5.36 -10.71
CA ILE A 174 7.51 6.05 -11.03
C ILE A 174 6.85 6.58 -9.77
N MET A 175 6.47 7.86 -9.81
CA MET A 175 5.95 8.55 -8.64
C MET A 175 4.49 8.96 -8.80
N ARG A 176 4.07 9.26 -10.02
CA ARG A 176 2.73 9.74 -10.32
C ARG A 176 2.09 8.92 -11.42
N GLY A 177 0.78 8.77 -11.35
CA GLY A 177 -0.01 8.05 -12.35
C GLY A 177 -1.38 8.67 -12.59
N ARG A 178 -1.79 8.81 -13.84
CA ARG A 178 -3.16 9.22 -14.22
C ARG A 178 -3.67 8.34 -15.34
N PHE A 179 -4.94 7.93 -15.25
CA PHE A 179 -5.60 7.29 -16.37
C PHE A 179 -6.00 8.34 -17.41
N GLY A 180 -5.63 8.09 -18.66
CA GLY A 180 -6.05 8.91 -19.80
C GLY A 180 -7.46 8.54 -20.28
N SER A 181 -8.03 9.37 -21.14
CA SER A 181 -9.32 9.10 -21.79
C SER A 181 -9.30 7.87 -22.70
N ASP A 182 -8.11 7.37 -23.06
CA ASP A 182 -7.89 6.14 -23.82
C ASP A 182 -7.87 4.88 -22.93
N GLY A 183 -8.07 5.03 -21.61
CA GLY A 183 -8.02 3.93 -20.65
C GLY A 183 -6.61 3.42 -20.33
N ALA A 184 -5.55 4.09 -20.80
CA ALA A 184 -4.18 3.75 -20.42
C ALA A 184 -3.76 4.49 -19.14
N LEU A 185 -2.89 3.86 -18.35
CA LEU A 185 -2.23 4.49 -17.22
C LEU A 185 -0.98 5.20 -17.72
N TYR A 186 -0.92 6.51 -17.54
CA TYR A 186 0.26 7.31 -17.82
C TYR A 186 1.01 7.57 -16.52
N THR A 187 2.29 7.24 -16.49
CA THR A 187 3.14 7.43 -15.31
C THR A 187 4.31 8.34 -15.61
N CYS A 188 4.73 9.11 -14.60
CA CYS A 188 5.98 9.86 -14.66
C CYS A 188 6.79 9.68 -13.38
N GLY A 189 8.10 9.88 -13.52
CA GLY A 189 9.00 9.87 -12.39
C GLY A 189 10.43 10.15 -12.79
N MET A 190 11.32 9.99 -11.82
CA MET A 190 12.72 10.35 -11.89
C MET A 190 13.54 9.43 -11.00
N PHE A 191 14.86 9.48 -11.14
CA PHE A 191 15.81 8.91 -10.19
C PHE A 191 16.62 10.04 -9.56
N ALA A 192 16.51 10.22 -8.23
CA ALA A 192 17.12 11.36 -7.54
C ALA A 192 17.84 11.01 -6.23
N TRP A 193 17.54 9.87 -5.63
CA TRP A 193 18.08 9.46 -4.33
C TRP A 193 18.62 8.04 -4.36
N ALA A 194 17.78 7.05 -4.05
CA ALA A 194 18.13 5.64 -4.10
C ALA A 194 16.97 4.85 -4.70
N GLY A 195 17.29 3.83 -5.50
CA GLY A 195 16.31 3.08 -6.27
C GLY A 195 16.99 2.11 -7.23
N ASN A 196 16.27 1.08 -7.62
CA ASN A 196 16.72 0.04 -8.54
C ASN A 196 16.56 0.47 -10.01
N ALA A 197 15.65 1.41 -10.30
CA ALA A 197 15.37 1.94 -11.63
C ALA A 197 16.03 3.32 -11.79
N THR A 198 17.21 3.35 -12.42
CA THR A 198 18.18 4.46 -12.31
C THR A 198 18.21 5.42 -13.49
N SER A 199 17.36 5.23 -14.51
CA SER A 199 17.26 6.22 -15.60
C SER A 199 16.80 7.58 -15.02
N PRO A 200 17.36 8.73 -15.46
CA PRO A 200 17.14 10.03 -14.80
C PRO A 200 15.66 10.44 -14.70
N GLY A 201 14.84 10.04 -15.67
CA GLY A 201 13.40 10.17 -15.61
C GLY A 201 12.72 9.51 -16.81
N GLY A 202 11.39 9.55 -16.80
CA GLY A 202 10.61 8.90 -17.83
C GLY A 202 9.13 9.23 -17.76
N PHE A 203 8.48 9.17 -18.92
CA PHE A 203 7.04 9.23 -19.10
C PHE A 203 6.62 7.96 -19.82
N HIS A 204 5.75 7.16 -19.20
CA HIS A 204 5.36 5.85 -19.70
C HIS A 204 3.85 5.78 -19.91
N ARG A 205 3.44 5.06 -20.94
CA ARG A 205 2.05 4.68 -21.17
C ARG A 205 1.92 3.18 -21.00
N ILE A 206 1.04 2.76 -20.10
CA ILE A 206 0.82 1.37 -19.71
C ILE A 206 -0.61 1.02 -20.06
N ARG A 207 -0.80 -0.10 -20.77
CA ARG A 207 -2.11 -0.54 -21.25
C ARG A 207 -2.30 -2.03 -20.99
N ALA A 208 -3.54 -2.42 -20.72
CA ALA A 208 -3.93 -3.82 -20.77
C ALA A 208 -3.73 -4.37 -22.19
N THR A 209 -3.28 -5.63 -22.29
CA THR A 209 -3.08 -6.31 -23.59
C THR A 209 -4.22 -7.26 -23.94
N GLY A 210 -5.23 -7.39 -23.07
CA GLY A 210 -6.28 -8.41 -23.17
C GLY A 210 -5.84 -9.82 -22.78
N ARG A 211 -4.55 -10.04 -22.52
CA ARG A 211 -4.04 -11.32 -22.01
C ARG A 211 -4.32 -11.46 -20.50
N PRO A 212 -4.62 -12.67 -20.01
CA PRO A 212 -4.81 -12.93 -18.58
C PRO A 212 -3.61 -12.46 -17.76
N ALA A 213 -3.89 -11.65 -16.73
CA ALA A 213 -2.89 -11.16 -15.80
C ALA A 213 -2.74 -12.08 -14.58
N ARG A 214 -3.78 -12.85 -14.23
CA ARG A 214 -3.83 -13.75 -13.06
C ARG A 214 -3.36 -13.07 -11.78
N LEU A 215 -3.83 -11.84 -11.59
CA LEU A 215 -3.53 -11.02 -10.43
C LEU A 215 -4.55 -11.24 -9.31
N PRO A 216 -4.12 -11.27 -8.03
CA PRO A 216 -5.04 -11.28 -6.90
C PRO A 216 -5.75 -9.93 -6.81
N ILE A 217 -7.07 -9.94 -6.88
CA ILE A 217 -7.93 -8.75 -6.86
C ILE A 217 -8.73 -8.62 -5.56
N ALA A 218 -8.89 -9.71 -4.82
CA ALA A 218 -9.50 -9.68 -3.49
C ALA A 218 -8.81 -10.66 -2.53
N LEU A 219 -8.83 -10.29 -1.26
CA LEU A 219 -8.30 -11.08 -0.15
C LEU A 219 -9.34 -11.09 0.97
N GLN A 220 -9.61 -12.27 1.54
CA GLN A 220 -10.56 -12.44 2.62
C GLN A 220 -9.97 -13.33 3.71
N ALA A 221 -9.76 -12.77 4.89
CA ALA A 221 -9.20 -13.49 6.03
C ALA A 221 -10.26 -13.82 7.08
N SER A 222 -10.28 -15.09 7.50
CA SER A 222 -11.18 -15.61 8.53
C SER A 222 -10.42 -16.57 9.44
N GLN A 223 -10.99 -16.94 10.58
CA GLN A 223 -10.32 -17.86 11.50
C GLN A 223 -9.93 -19.17 10.78
N GLY A 224 -8.64 -19.48 10.78
CA GLY A 224 -8.11 -20.69 10.17
C GLY A 224 -8.07 -20.70 8.64
N ARG A 225 -8.43 -19.60 7.95
CA ARG A 225 -8.59 -19.61 6.49
C ARG A 225 -8.27 -18.28 5.83
N LEU A 226 -7.54 -18.35 4.73
CA LEU A 226 -7.28 -17.22 3.84
C LEU A 226 -7.79 -17.54 2.43
N ARG A 227 -8.61 -16.65 1.87
CA ARG A 227 -9.12 -16.76 0.50
C ARG A 227 -8.57 -15.64 -0.36
N VAL A 228 -8.06 -16.00 -1.54
CA VAL A 228 -7.54 -15.07 -2.53
C VAL A 228 -8.32 -15.26 -3.83
N THR A 229 -8.93 -14.19 -4.32
CA THR A 229 -9.64 -14.18 -5.61
C THR A 229 -8.78 -13.53 -6.67
N PHE A 230 -8.65 -14.20 -7.81
CA PHE A 230 -7.85 -13.79 -8.96
C PHE A 230 -8.73 -13.21 -10.07
N SER A 231 -8.14 -12.29 -10.83
CA SER A 231 -8.74 -11.65 -12.01
C SER A 231 -9.07 -12.62 -13.14
N ASP A 232 -8.33 -13.71 -13.22
CA ASP A 232 -8.44 -14.75 -14.24
C ASP A 232 -8.29 -16.14 -13.59
N PRO A 233 -8.77 -17.21 -14.24
CA PRO A 233 -8.52 -18.58 -13.79
C PRO A 233 -7.04 -18.88 -13.56
N VAL A 234 -6.74 -19.57 -12.46
CA VAL A 234 -5.40 -20.06 -12.11
C VAL A 234 -5.38 -21.59 -12.12
N THR A 235 -4.21 -22.16 -12.41
CA THR A 235 -4.01 -23.62 -12.45
C THR A 235 -2.95 -24.10 -11.47
N ASP A 236 -1.96 -23.26 -11.18
CA ASP A 236 -0.95 -23.53 -10.16
C ASP A 236 -1.39 -22.91 -8.84
N THR A 237 -1.69 -23.78 -7.87
CA THR A 237 -2.11 -23.41 -6.52
C THR A 237 -1.08 -23.82 -5.48
N GLN A 238 0.15 -24.17 -5.88
CA GLN A 238 1.22 -24.43 -4.92
C GLN A 238 1.40 -23.21 -4.03
N SER A 239 1.26 -23.40 -2.72
CA SER A 239 1.16 -22.30 -1.78
C SER A 239 2.12 -22.47 -0.62
N SER A 240 2.66 -21.34 -0.16
CA SER A 240 3.43 -21.26 1.08
C SER A 240 3.20 -19.90 1.72
N ILE A 241 3.26 -19.84 3.05
CA ILE A 241 3.09 -18.61 3.80
C ILE A 241 4.13 -18.52 4.91
N LYS A 242 4.69 -17.32 5.08
CA LYS A 242 5.53 -16.94 6.23
C LYS A 242 4.97 -15.69 6.86
N VAL A 243 5.13 -15.56 8.17
CA VAL A 243 4.70 -14.40 8.95
C VAL A 243 5.85 -13.88 9.78
N TRP A 244 5.81 -12.59 10.12
CA TRP A 244 6.77 -11.96 11.01
C TRP A 244 6.19 -10.67 11.62
N THR A 245 6.83 -10.20 12.68
CA THR A 245 6.53 -8.94 13.34
C THR A 245 7.64 -7.91 13.11
N LEU A 246 7.30 -6.64 13.35
CA LEU A 246 8.16 -5.47 13.22
C LEU A 246 8.16 -4.69 14.54
N LYS A 247 9.19 -3.88 14.76
CA LYS A 247 9.29 -3.00 15.93
C LYS A 247 9.31 -1.54 15.51
N ARG A 248 8.35 -0.76 16.01
CA ARG A 248 8.35 0.69 15.87
C ARG A 248 9.18 1.32 16.96
N THR A 249 10.23 2.02 16.56
CA THR A 249 11.18 2.66 17.46
C THR A 249 11.70 3.94 16.84
N LYS A 250 12.41 4.76 17.62
CA LYS A 250 13.18 5.90 17.11
C LYS A 250 14.34 5.51 16.18
N ASN A 251 14.70 4.24 16.04
CA ASN A 251 15.79 3.83 15.15
C ASN A 251 15.30 3.66 13.71
N TYR A 252 16.22 3.64 12.75
CA TYR A 252 15.87 3.50 11.34
C TYR A 252 15.39 2.08 11.03
N GLY A 253 14.11 1.95 10.67
CA GLY A 253 13.51 0.72 10.16
C GLY A 253 13.41 -0.39 11.22
N SER A 254 13.12 -1.59 10.76
CA SER A 254 13.02 -2.79 11.59
C SER A 254 13.55 -4.01 10.82
N GLN A 255 14.23 -4.90 11.52
CA GLN A 255 14.39 -6.27 11.04
C GLN A 255 13.08 -7.04 11.18
N HIS A 256 13.02 -8.25 10.62
CA HIS A 256 11.92 -9.16 10.89
C HIS A 256 12.16 -9.84 12.25
N TYR A 257 11.12 -9.91 13.06
CA TYR A 257 11.12 -10.64 14.32
C TYR A 257 10.14 -11.79 14.23
N ASP A 258 10.45 -12.88 14.94
CA ASP A 258 9.59 -14.06 15.03
C ASP A 258 9.18 -14.60 13.65
N GLU A 259 10.08 -14.54 12.67
CA GLU A 259 9.80 -15.01 11.31
C GLU A 259 9.70 -16.53 11.27
N HIS A 260 8.55 -17.05 10.85
CA HIS A 260 8.33 -18.49 10.71
C HIS A 260 7.26 -18.79 9.64
N ALA A 261 7.28 -20.02 9.13
CA ALA A 261 6.26 -20.51 8.21
C ALA A 261 5.00 -20.95 8.97
N LEU A 262 3.83 -20.75 8.36
CA LEU A 262 2.59 -21.40 8.84
C LEU A 262 2.29 -22.63 8.00
N THR A 263 1.63 -23.61 8.62
CA THR A 263 1.21 -24.84 7.93
C THR A 263 -0.05 -24.59 7.12
N ILE A 264 0.00 -24.88 5.82
CA ILE A 264 -1.19 -24.95 4.95
C ILE A 264 -1.61 -26.41 4.88
N ARG A 265 -2.74 -26.76 5.50
CA ARG A 265 -3.24 -28.14 5.53
C ARG A 265 -3.90 -28.54 4.23
N GLU A 266 -4.62 -27.61 3.61
CA GLU A 266 -5.40 -27.85 2.40
C GLU A 266 -5.45 -26.59 1.54
N VAL A 267 -5.43 -26.80 0.22
CA VAL A 267 -5.65 -25.76 -0.79
C VAL A 267 -6.83 -26.17 -1.65
N LYS A 268 -7.89 -25.35 -1.67
CA LYS A 268 -9.08 -25.56 -2.52
C LYS A 268 -9.15 -24.51 -3.60
N LEU A 269 -9.37 -24.96 -4.83
CA LEU A 269 -9.66 -24.11 -5.97
C LEU A 269 -11.17 -24.14 -6.23
N SER A 270 -11.79 -22.98 -6.47
CA SER A 270 -13.20 -22.88 -6.86
C SER A 270 -13.46 -23.46 -8.25
N ASP A 271 -14.72 -23.79 -8.54
CA ASP A 271 -15.13 -24.37 -9.83
C ASP A 271 -14.81 -23.49 -11.04
N ASP A 272 -14.83 -22.16 -10.88
CA ASP A 272 -14.43 -21.20 -11.92
C ASP A 272 -12.92 -20.97 -11.99
N HIS A 273 -12.17 -21.65 -11.13
CA HIS A 273 -10.72 -21.58 -10.98
C HIS A 273 -10.18 -20.20 -10.62
N ARG A 274 -11.01 -19.29 -10.10
CA ARG A 274 -10.58 -17.93 -9.75
C ARG A 274 -10.31 -17.72 -8.28
N THR A 275 -10.74 -18.62 -7.41
CA THR A 275 -10.62 -18.44 -5.97
C THR A 275 -9.81 -19.57 -5.35
N VAL A 276 -8.68 -19.23 -4.75
CA VAL A 276 -7.86 -20.15 -3.96
C VAL A 276 -8.19 -19.94 -2.49
N THR A 277 -8.61 -21.00 -1.81
CA THR A 277 -8.89 -21.02 -0.37
C THR A 277 -7.85 -21.88 0.33
N LEU A 278 -7.11 -21.30 1.26
CA LEU A 278 -6.05 -21.93 2.04
C LEU A 278 -6.58 -22.23 3.45
N ASP A 279 -6.51 -23.48 3.88
CA ASP A 279 -6.75 -23.87 5.28
C ASP A 279 -5.43 -23.77 6.06
N ILE A 280 -5.39 -22.81 6.98
CA ILE A 280 -4.21 -22.41 7.76
C ILE A 280 -4.64 -22.38 9.24
N PRO A 281 -4.63 -23.51 9.96
CA PRO A 281 -5.20 -23.62 11.31
C PRO A 281 -4.71 -22.55 12.30
N ASP A 282 -3.43 -22.19 12.20
CA ASP A 282 -2.78 -21.24 13.11
C ASP A 282 -2.80 -19.80 12.56
N LEU A 283 -3.64 -19.49 11.58
CA LEU A 283 -3.78 -18.13 11.06
C LEU A 283 -4.30 -17.20 12.15
N ALA A 284 -3.50 -16.19 12.45
CA ALA A 284 -3.78 -15.15 13.44
C ALA A 284 -3.48 -13.77 12.83
N PRO A 285 -3.96 -12.67 13.45
CA PRO A 285 -3.49 -11.33 13.12
C PRO A 285 -1.96 -11.27 13.09
N THR A 286 -1.40 -10.68 12.04
CA THR A 286 0.03 -10.53 11.83
C THR A 286 0.34 -9.20 11.16
N GLN A 287 1.39 -8.52 11.63
CA GLN A 287 1.85 -7.29 11.02
C GLN A 287 2.31 -7.52 9.58
N CYS A 288 2.97 -8.64 9.33
CA CYS A 288 3.43 -8.98 7.99
C CYS A 288 3.27 -10.46 7.66
N TYR A 289 3.00 -10.74 6.40
CA TYR A 289 3.15 -12.06 5.81
C TYR A 289 3.70 -11.97 4.39
N GLU A 290 4.37 -13.03 3.95
CA GLU A 290 4.66 -13.35 2.55
C GLU A 290 3.82 -14.58 2.21
N LEU A 291 2.93 -14.44 1.22
CA LEU A 291 2.11 -15.53 0.69
C LEU A 291 2.48 -15.75 -0.77
N ILE A 292 2.92 -16.96 -1.08
CA ILE A 292 3.16 -17.40 -2.45
C ILE A 292 1.99 -18.29 -2.87
N ILE A 293 1.42 -18.04 -4.06
CA ILE A 293 0.46 -18.90 -4.75
C ILE A 293 0.91 -19.00 -6.21
N GLY A 294 1.46 -20.15 -6.60
CA GLY A 294 2.08 -20.34 -7.92
C GLY A 294 3.16 -19.31 -8.20
N ASP A 295 3.00 -18.51 -9.27
CA ASP A 295 3.92 -17.44 -9.66
C ASP A 295 3.65 -16.09 -8.98
N ARG A 296 2.66 -16.02 -8.08
CA ARG A 296 2.24 -14.80 -7.40
C ARG A 296 2.81 -14.76 -6.00
N ASN A 297 3.48 -13.66 -5.70
CA ASN A 297 4.01 -13.36 -4.38
C ASN A 297 3.27 -12.12 -3.83
N LEU A 298 2.54 -12.31 -2.72
CA LEU A 298 1.80 -11.28 -2.00
C LEU A 298 2.53 -10.96 -0.70
N HIS A 299 2.78 -9.68 -0.42
CA HIS A 299 3.19 -9.24 0.92
C HIS A 299 2.06 -8.45 1.53
N GLY A 300 1.62 -8.81 2.73
CA GLY A 300 0.45 -8.18 3.33
C GLY A 300 0.45 -8.12 4.85
N THR A 301 -0.65 -7.63 5.38
CA THR A 301 -0.93 -7.45 6.81
C THR A 301 -2.33 -7.96 7.10
N LEU A 302 -2.53 -8.62 8.24
CA LEU A 302 -3.84 -9.04 8.75
C LEU A 302 -4.01 -8.47 10.16
N HIS A 303 -4.97 -7.58 10.38
CA HIS A 303 -5.27 -7.02 11.70
C HIS A 303 -6.40 -7.75 12.39
N GLN A 304 -7.38 -8.18 11.61
CA GLN A 304 -8.56 -8.88 12.07
C GLN A 304 -8.84 -10.09 11.19
N LEU A 305 -9.54 -11.07 11.77
CA LEU A 305 -10.05 -12.23 11.07
C LEU A 305 -11.58 -12.21 11.22
N ALA A 306 -12.28 -12.42 10.11
CA ALA A 306 -13.72 -12.64 10.15
C ALA A 306 -14.04 -13.93 10.91
N GLN A 307 -15.25 -14.01 11.46
CA GLN A 307 -15.79 -15.27 11.94
C GLN A 307 -15.90 -16.26 10.75
N PRO A 308 -15.67 -17.56 10.99
CA PRO A 308 -15.58 -18.58 9.94
C PRO A 308 -16.87 -18.80 9.14
#